data_AF-A0A947U9K3-F1
#
_entry.id   AF-A0A947U9K3-F1
#
_cell.length_a   1.000
_cell.length_b   1.000
_cell.length_c   1.000
_cell.angle_alpha   90.00
_cell.angle_beta   90.00
_cell.angle_gamma   90.00
#
_symmetry.space_group_name_H-M   'P 1'
#
loop_
_entity.id
_entity.type
_entity.pdbx_description
1 polymer ?
#
loop_
_entity_poly.entity_id
_entity_poly.type
_entity_poly.pdbx_seq_one_letter_code
_entity_poly.pdbx_strand_id
1 'polypeptide(L)' 'MDEYEMALSRLGTVTVTKDGISCDGFKGKNAMCRDVAIMAAAWAIGELQREMLKTIKKPGSGKISVD' A
#
# COMPACT_ATOMS: atom_id res chain seq x y z
N MET A 1 21.26 16.32 12.70
CA MET A 1 21.63 14.96 12.25
C MET A 1 20.51 14.59 11.31
N ASP A 2 20.72 14.68 10.00
CA ASP A 2 19.67 14.24 9.06
C ASP A 2 19.57 12.73 9.22
N GLU A 3 18.56 12.31 9.98
CA GLU A 3 18.18 10.93 10.20
C GLU A 3 17.95 10.29 8.83
N TYR A 4 18.45 9.07 8.65
CA TYR A 4 18.22 8.28 7.44
C TYR A 4 16.73 7.93 7.34
N GLU A 5 15.90 8.87 6.88
CA GLU A 5 14.47 8.67 6.76
C GLU A 5 14.19 7.60 5.70
N MET A 6 13.54 6.52 6.14
CA MET A 6 13.09 5.46 5.26
C MET A 6 11.79 5.89 4.60
N ALA A 7 11.78 5.91 3.27
CA ALA A 7 10.60 6.26 2.50
C ALA A 7 10.49 5.41 1.23
N LEU A 8 9.26 5.16 0.79
CA LEU A 8 9.01 4.63 -0.55
C LEU A 8 9.35 5.69 -1.59
N SER A 9 10.29 5.38 -2.48
CA SER A 9 10.68 6.21 -3.61
C SER A 9 9.92 5.86 -4.90
N ARG A 10 9.28 4.68 -4.93
CA ARG A 10 8.42 4.22 -6.03
C ARG A 10 7.32 3.32 -5.52
N LEU A 11 6.10 3.54 -6.01
CA LEU A 11 4.94 2.68 -5.77
C LEU A 11 4.93 1.49 -6.74
N GLY A 12 4.32 0.40 -6.28
CA GLY A 12 4.15 -0.83 -7.03
C GLY A 12 2.76 -1.43 -6.84
N THR A 13 2.67 -2.74 -6.97
CA THR A 13 1.43 -3.51 -6.83
C THR A 13 1.49 -4.36 -5.58
N VAL A 14 0.42 -4.32 -4.78
CA VAL A 14 0.22 -5.25 -3.66
C VAL A 14 -0.88 -6.23 -4.06
N THR A 15 -0.57 -7.53 -3.98
CA THR A 15 -1.54 -8.60 -4.25
C THR A 15 -1.77 -9.38 -2.97
N VAL A 16 -3.03 -9.47 -2.55
CA VAL A 16 -3.45 -10.25 -1.40
C VAL A 16 -4.14 -11.51 -1.89
N THR A 17 -3.64 -12.66 -1.45
CA THR A 17 -4.21 -13.98 -1.75
C THR A 17 -4.39 -14.76 -0.45
N LYS A 18 -5.03 -15.92 -0.53
CA LYS A 18 -5.11 -16.86 0.60
C LYS A 18 -3.73 -17.33 1.08
N ASP A 19 -2.74 -17.33 0.20
CA ASP A 19 -1.39 -17.89 0.46
C ASP A 19 -0.44 -16.82 1.02
N GLY A 20 -0.86 -15.55 1.01
CA GLY A 20 -0.09 -14.43 1.57
C GLY A 20 -0.23 -13.14 0.78
N ILE A 21 0.71 -12.23 1.05
CA ILE A 21 0.76 -10.88 0.46
C ILE A 21 2.07 -10.75 -0.32
N SER A 22 1.98 -10.40 -1.60
CA SER A 22 3.14 -10.05 -2.44
C SER A 22 3.16 -8.55 -2.74
N CYS A 23 4.37 -7.98 -2.79
CA CYS A 23 4.60 -6.57 -3.09
C CYS A 23 5.61 -6.46 -4.22
N ASP A 24 5.17 -6.07 -5.41
CA ASP A 24 5.97 -6.04 -6.64
C ASP A 24 6.19 -4.62 -7.15
N GLY A 25 7.42 -4.30 -7.55
CA GLY A 25 7.76 -3.02 -8.18
C GLY A 25 7.97 -1.82 -7.24
N PHE A 26 7.83 -2.02 -5.93
CA PHE A 26 8.16 -1.00 -4.93
C PHE A 26 9.67 -0.78 -4.82
N LYS A 27 10.07 0.48 -4.53
CA LYS A 27 11.45 0.81 -4.16
C LYS A 27 11.45 1.71 -2.94
N GLY A 28 12.41 1.48 -2.05
CA GLY A 28 12.67 2.34 -0.89
C GLY A 28 13.96 3.12 -1.05
N LYS A 29 14.03 4.28 -0.39
CA LYS A 29 15.27 5.01 -0.16
C LYS A 29 15.75 4.67 1.26
N ASN A 30 17.04 4.36 1.40
CA ASN A 30 17.66 4.02 2.69
C ASN A 30 16.96 2.87 3.44
N ALA A 31 16.31 1.95 2.72
CA ALA A 31 15.43 0.93 3.27
C ALA A 31 15.81 -0.45 2.72
N MET A 32 15.78 -1.46 3.59
CA MET A 32 15.99 -2.85 3.17
C MET A 32 14.71 -3.40 2.53
N CYS A 33 14.81 -4.53 1.82
CA CYS A 33 13.66 -5.18 1.19
C CYS A 33 12.50 -5.45 2.17
N ARG A 34 12.83 -5.80 3.42
CA ARG A 34 11.85 -5.96 4.51
C ARG A 34 11.12 -4.66 4.83
N ASP A 35 11.84 -3.56 4.95
CA ASP A 35 11.26 -2.25 5.26
C ASP A 35 10.36 -1.78 4.11
N VAL A 36 10.80 -2.01 2.87
CA VAL A 36 9.99 -1.75 1.67
C VAL A 36 8.69 -2.55 1.69
N ALA A 37 8.73 -3.83 2.07
CA ALA A 37 7.54 -4.66 2.17
C ALA A 37 6.56 -4.13 3.24
N ILE A 38 7.07 -3.72 4.41
CA ILE A 38 6.26 -3.13 5.49
C ILE A 38 5.61 -1.82 5.03
N MET A 39 6.39 -0.92 4.42
CA MET A 39 5.89 0.36 3.93
C MET A 39 4.88 0.18 2.78
N ALA A 40 5.12 -0.77 1.87
CA ALA A 40 4.20 -1.09 0.78
C ALA A 40 2.85 -1.59 1.32
N ALA A 41 2.88 -2.49 2.32
CA ALA A 41 1.68 -2.98 2.99
C ALA A 41 0.93 -1.84 3.72
N ALA A 42 1.65 -0.98 4.45
CA ALA A 42 1.05 0.17 5.14
C ALA A 42 0.38 1.14 4.16
N TRP A 43 1.02 1.44 3.03
CA TRP A 43 0.43 2.24 1.96
C TRP A 43 -0.85 1.60 1.41
N ALA A 44 -0.82 0.30 1.13
CA ALA A 44 -1.98 -0.42 0.58
C ALA A 44 -3.18 -0.40 1.54
N ILE A 45 -2.94 -0.56 2.86
CA ILE A 45 -3.99 -0.43 3.89
C ILE A 45 -4.60 0.98 3.85
N GLY A 46 -3.78 2.02 3.74
CA GLY A 46 -4.24 3.40 3.64
C GLY A 46 -5.13 3.65 2.42
N GLU A 47 -4.77 3.11 1.26
CA GLU A 47 -5.58 3.22 0.04
C GLU A 47 -6.88 2.41 0.15
N LEU A 48 -6.84 1.21 0.74
CA LEU A 48 -8.05 0.43 1.03
C LEU A 48 -9.01 1.22 1.91
N GLN A 49 -8.49 1.81 3.00
CA GLN A 49 -9.27 2.64 3.91
C GLN A 49 -9.85 3.86 3.20
N ARG A 50 -9.06 4.53 2.35
CA ARG A 50 -9.49 5.69 1.57
C ARG A 50 -10.67 5.34 0.66
N GLU A 51 -10.56 4.26 -0.12
CA GLU A 51 -11.62 3.84 -1.04
C GLU A 51 -12.86 3.34 -0.31
N MET A 52 -12.69 2.65 0.82
CA MET A 52 -13.79 2.22 1.68
C MET A 52 -14.57 3.43 2.22
N LEU A 53 -13.88 4.45 2.74
CA LEU A 53 -14.51 5.67 3.24
C LEU A 53 -15.25 6.44 2.15
N LYS A 54 -14.74 6.46 0.91
CA LYS A 54 -15.48 7.04 -0.23
C LYS A 54 -16.80 6.30 -0.43
N THR A 55 -16.78 4.98 -0.54
CA THR A 55 -17.98 4.16 -0.72
C THR A 55 -19.01 4.35 0.39
N ILE A 56 -18.58 4.45 1.65
CA ILE A 56 -19.47 4.74 2.79
C ILE A 56 -20.14 6.12 2.64
N LYS A 57 -19.38 7.15 2.24
CA LYS A 57 -19.90 8.51 2.08
C LYS A 57 -20.91 8.63 0.93
N LYS A 58 -20.67 7.90 -0.17
CA LYS A 58 -21.56 7.91 -1.34
C LYS A 58 -21.48 6.56 -2.07
N PRO A 59 -22.61 5.85 -2.25
CA PRO A 59 -22.65 4.64 -3.06
C PRO A 59 -22.05 4.87 -4.46
N GLY A 60 -21.19 3.95 -4.90
CA GLY A 60 -20.53 4.01 -6.21
C GLY A 60 -19.36 5.01 -6.34
N SER A 61 -18.95 5.68 -5.26
CA SER A 61 -17.86 6.68 -5.31
C SER A 61 -16.45 6.15 -5.01
N GLY A 62 -16.33 4.99 -4.36
CA GLY A 62 -15.07 4.29 -4.17
C GLY A 62 -14.84 3.22 -5.23
N LYS A 63 -13.58 2.85 -5.46
CA LYS A 63 -13.17 1.79 -6.38
C LYS A 63 -13.11 0.43 -5.68
N ILE A 64 -14.24 -0.02 -5.15
CA ILE A 64 -14.38 -1.33 -4.51
C ILE A 64 -15.57 -2.05 -5.15
N SER A 65 -15.33 -3.24 -5.67
CA SER A 65 -16.33 -4.10 -6.32
C SER A 65 -16.15 -5.56 -5.88
N VAL A 66 -17.22 -6.34 -5.96
CA VAL A 66 -17.23 -7.80 -5.82
C VAL A 66 -17.71 -8.37 -7.14
N ASP A 67 -17.03 -9.41 -7.63
CA ASP A 67 -17.43 -10.24 -8.77
C ASP A 67 -17.94 -11.59 -8.25
#